data_AF-G2E8K1-F1
#
_entry.id   AF-G2E8K1-F1
#
_cell.length_a   1.000
_cell.length_b   1.000
_cell.length_c   1.000
_cell.angle_alpha   90.00
_cell.angle_beta   90.00
_cell.angle_gamma   90.00
#
_symmetry.space_group_name_H-M   'P 1'
#
loop_
_entity.id
_entity.type
_entity.pdbx_description
1 polymer ?
#
loop_
_entity_poly.entity_id
_entity_poly.type
_entity_poly.pdbx_seq_one_letter_code
_entity_poly.pdbx_strand_id
1 'polypeptide(L)'
;MATEIDPPSNDDPLEWLLLTNLPVETPEQALEKIAWYLCRWQVEVFFKILKSGCKIERLQLEERKHLEPAITFYMIIAWRVLLLTHLGRACPELPCDVVFDAAEWQAVYLVTQRQAPPEEPPSLDAMVRMVASLGGFLNRK
;
A
#
# COMPACT_ATOMS: atom_id res chain seq x y z
N MET A 1 9.36 -26.25 -8.75
CA MET A 1 8.19 -26.47 -7.88
C MET A 1 8.60 -26.14 -6.47
N ALA A 2 7.74 -25.46 -5.71
CA ALA A 2 7.95 -25.18 -4.29
C ALA A 2 6.77 -25.80 -3.52
N THR A 3 7.08 -26.59 -2.50
CA THR A 3 6.09 -27.32 -1.70
C THR A 3 6.44 -27.13 -0.22
N GLU A 4 5.43 -26.84 0.58
CA GLU A 4 5.56 -26.73 2.03
C GLU A 4 5.97 -28.06 2.66
N ILE A 5 6.96 -28.01 3.56
CA ILE A 5 7.41 -29.17 4.33
C ILE A 5 6.68 -29.13 5.67
N ASP A 6 6.11 -30.26 6.07
CA ASP A 6 5.37 -30.43 7.33
C ASP A 6 4.20 -29.45 7.49
N PRO A 7 3.18 -29.48 6.59
CA PRO A 7 2.02 -28.59 6.69
C PRO A 7 1.24 -28.82 7.99
N PRO A 8 0.51 -27.80 8.49
CA PRO A 8 -0.40 -27.96 9.62
C PRO A 8 -1.37 -29.13 9.39
N SER A 9 -1.63 -29.92 10.43
CA SER A 9 -2.34 -31.21 10.31
C SER A 9 -3.76 -31.14 9.74
N ASN A 10 -4.34 -29.93 9.59
CA ASN A 10 -5.69 -29.70 9.09
C ASN A 10 -5.74 -28.86 7.80
N ASP A 11 -4.60 -28.49 7.22
CA ASP A 11 -4.53 -27.64 6.03
C ASP A 11 -3.86 -28.37 4.86
N ASP A 12 -4.34 -28.11 3.65
CA ASP A 12 -3.66 -28.58 2.44
C ASP A 12 -2.28 -27.89 2.33
N PRO A 13 -1.21 -28.61 1.93
CA PRO A 13 0.11 -28.02 1.80
C PRO A 13 0.13 -26.89 0.76
N LEU A 14 0.88 -25.82 1.04
CA LEU A 14 1.14 -24.81 0.03
C LEU A 14 2.00 -25.40 -1.10
N GLU A 15 1.44 -25.47 -2.31
CA GLU A 15 2.14 -25.94 -3.51
C GLU A 15 2.12 -24.90 -4.63
N TRP A 16 3.31 -24.53 -5.12
CA TRP A 16 3.48 -23.63 -6.26
C TRP A 16 4.29 -24.26 -7.39
N LEU A 17 3.65 -24.32 -8.57
CA LEU A 17 4.31 -24.52 -9.84
C LEU A 17 4.40 -23.19 -10.60
N LEU A 18 5.57 -22.57 -10.56
CA LEU A 18 5.84 -21.31 -11.24
C LEU A 18 6.49 -21.58 -12.59
N LEU A 19 5.88 -21.09 -13.67
CA LEU A 19 6.45 -21.13 -15.02
C LEU A 19 7.10 -19.77 -15.30
N THR A 20 8.35 -19.79 -15.74
CA THR A 20 9.11 -18.57 -16.04
C THR A 20 10.00 -18.79 -17.27
N ASN A 21 10.26 -17.72 -18.01
CA ASN A 21 11.22 -17.67 -19.11
C ASN A 21 12.64 -17.29 -18.65
N LEU A 22 12.86 -17.19 -17.34
CA LEU A 22 14.14 -16.80 -16.74
C LEU A 22 14.93 -18.03 -16.25
N PRO A 23 16.27 -17.94 -16.14
CA PRO A 23 17.09 -19.05 -15.64
C PRO A 23 16.76 -19.45 -14.19
N VAL A 24 16.75 -20.77 -13.95
CA VAL A 24 16.53 -21.40 -12.63
C VAL A 24 17.43 -22.64 -12.50
N GLU A 25 18.73 -22.42 -12.60
CA GLU A 25 19.76 -23.47 -12.54
C GLU A 25 20.30 -23.68 -11.12
N THR A 26 20.18 -22.67 -10.24
CA THR A 26 20.63 -22.76 -8.84
C THR A 26 19.49 -22.54 -7.84
N PRO A 27 19.61 -23.03 -6.59
CA PRO A 27 18.64 -22.76 -5.52
C PRO A 27 18.40 -21.27 -5.27
N GLU A 28 19.45 -20.46 -5.32
CA GLU A 28 19.38 -19.00 -5.13
C GLU A 28 18.54 -18.36 -6.23
N GLN A 29 18.72 -18.81 -7.47
CA GLN A 29 17.87 -18.38 -8.57
C GLN A 29 16.42 -18.77 -8.33
N ALA A 30 16.11 -19.99 -7.89
CA ALA A 30 14.74 -20.40 -7.59
C ALA A 30 14.10 -19.55 -6.48
N LEU A 31 14.83 -19.30 -5.39
CA LEU A 31 14.38 -18.48 -4.26
C LEU A 31 14.07 -17.04 -4.68
N GLU A 32 14.86 -16.46 -5.57
CA GLU A 32 14.59 -15.12 -6.13
C GLU A 32 13.23 -15.08 -6.85
N LYS A 33 12.89 -16.08 -7.65
CA LYS A 33 11.63 -16.08 -8.43
C LYS A 33 10.44 -16.29 -7.50
N ILE A 34 10.61 -17.09 -6.45
CA ILE A 34 9.62 -17.19 -5.37
C ILE A 34 9.45 -15.82 -4.70
N ALA A 35 10.54 -15.12 -4.36
CA ALA A 35 10.49 -13.80 -3.75
C ALA A 35 9.75 -12.78 -4.63
N TRP A 36 9.93 -12.82 -5.95
CA TRP A 36 9.17 -11.99 -6.87
C TRP A 36 7.69 -12.39 -6.95
N TYR A 37 7.40 -13.69 -6.95
CA TYR A 37 6.02 -14.16 -6.97
C TYR A 37 5.26 -13.79 -5.69
N LEU A 38 5.94 -13.73 -4.54
CA LEU A 38 5.37 -13.22 -3.29
C LEU A 38 4.87 -11.77 -3.40
N CYS A 39 5.49 -10.96 -4.27
CA CYS A 39 5.02 -9.60 -4.55
C CYS A 39 3.69 -9.55 -5.32
N ARG A 40 3.23 -10.66 -5.94
CA ARG A 40 1.98 -10.71 -6.71
C ARG A 40 0.79 -10.21 -5.90
N TRP A 41 0.74 -10.51 -4.61
CA TRP A 41 -0.37 -10.12 -3.74
C TRP A 41 -0.57 -8.60 -3.64
N GLN A 42 0.45 -7.80 -3.92
CA GLN A 42 0.35 -6.33 -3.89
C GLN A 42 -0.75 -5.79 -4.81
N VAL A 43 -1.02 -6.44 -5.96
CA VAL A 43 -2.11 -6.02 -6.85
C VAL A 43 -3.49 -6.26 -6.23
N GLU A 44 -3.64 -7.30 -5.41
CA GLU A 44 -4.89 -7.57 -4.70
C GLU A 44 -5.13 -6.53 -3.61
N VAL A 45 -4.07 -6.12 -2.91
CA VAL A 45 -4.12 -5.02 -1.94
C VAL A 45 -4.48 -3.71 -2.63
N PHE A 46 -3.89 -3.42 -3.80
CA PHE A 46 -4.25 -2.26 -4.62
C PHE A 46 -5.75 -2.25 -4.95
N PHE A 47 -6.28 -3.36 -5.48
CA PHE A 47 -7.70 -3.45 -5.81
C PHE A 47 -8.60 -3.39 -4.57
N LYS A 48 -8.16 -3.92 -3.43
CA LYS A 48 -8.87 -3.77 -2.15
C LYS A 48 -8.94 -2.31 -1.71
N ILE A 49 -7.84 -1.56 -1.81
CA ILE A 49 -7.82 -0.11 -1.52
C ILE A 49 -8.75 0.61 -2.49
N LEU A 50 -8.66 0.34 -3.79
CA LEU A 50 -9.47 0.99 -4.80
C LEU A 50 -10.97 0.72 -4.61
N LYS A 51 -11.36 -0.55 -4.45
CA LYS A 51 -12.77 -0.96 -4.36
C LYS A 51 -13.38 -0.72 -3.00
N SER A 52 -12.72 -1.16 -1.93
CA SER A 52 -13.28 -1.07 -0.57
C SER A 52 -12.90 0.23 0.14
N GLY A 53 -11.68 0.72 -0.08
CA GLY A 53 -11.19 1.97 0.51
C GLY A 53 -11.76 3.19 -0.20
N CYS A 54 -11.46 3.36 -1.48
CA CYS A 54 -11.95 4.47 -2.31
C CYS A 54 -13.42 4.30 -2.75
N LYS A 55 -14.01 3.11 -2.56
CA LYS A 55 -15.44 2.84 -2.83
C LYS A 55 -15.84 3.14 -4.28
N ILE A 56 -14.96 2.88 -5.25
CA ILE A 56 -15.20 3.22 -6.66
C ILE A 56 -16.48 2.59 -7.23
N GLU A 57 -16.89 1.42 -6.72
CA GLU A 57 -18.09 0.70 -7.16
C GLU A 57 -19.40 1.39 -6.68
N ARG A 58 -19.30 2.42 -5.84
CA ARG A 58 -20.45 3.23 -5.39
C ARG A 58 -20.67 4.50 -6.22
N LEU A 59 -19.75 4.84 -7.13
CA LEU A 59 -19.89 6.02 -7.97
C LEU A 59 -21.17 5.93 -8.80
N GLN A 60 -21.98 6.99 -8.80
CA GLN A 60 -23.25 7.07 -9.55
C GLN A 60 -23.08 7.95 -10.81
N LEU A 61 -21.96 7.79 -11.51
CA LEU A 61 -21.70 8.50 -12.77
C LEU A 61 -22.28 7.68 -13.92
N GLU A 62 -23.32 8.21 -14.58
CA GLU A 62 -24.10 7.48 -15.58
C GLU A 62 -23.37 7.35 -16.93
N GLU A 63 -22.55 8.36 -17.28
CA GLU A 63 -21.87 8.39 -18.56
C GLU A 63 -20.42 7.92 -18.45
N ARG A 64 -20.01 7.05 -19.37
CA ARG A 64 -18.65 6.54 -19.48
C ARG A 64 -17.59 7.65 -19.52
N LYS A 65 -17.85 8.74 -20.24
CA LYS A 65 -16.96 9.91 -20.36
C LYS A 65 -16.67 10.61 -19.02
N HIS A 66 -17.55 10.45 -18.03
CA HIS A 66 -17.35 10.96 -16.67
C HIS A 66 -16.76 9.90 -15.74
N LEU A 67 -17.14 8.64 -15.94
CA LEU A 67 -16.68 7.51 -15.13
C LEU A 67 -15.18 7.23 -15.34
N GLU A 68 -14.68 7.23 -16.58
CA GLU A 68 -13.27 6.93 -16.89
C GLU A 68 -12.27 7.88 -16.20
N PRO A 69 -12.43 9.22 -16.26
CA PRO A 69 -11.57 10.13 -15.51
C PRO A 69 -11.65 9.93 -14.00
N ALA A 70 -12.86 9.69 -13.46
CA ALA A 70 -13.06 9.47 -12.04
C ALA A 70 -12.32 8.20 -11.56
N ILE A 71 -12.48 7.08 -12.26
CA ILE A 71 -11.77 5.83 -11.96
C ILE A 71 -10.25 6.06 -12.04
N THR A 72 -9.77 6.74 -13.08
CA THR A 72 -8.34 7.05 -13.25
C THR A 72 -7.78 7.82 -12.05
N PHE A 73 -8.51 8.85 -11.60
CA PHE A 73 -8.12 9.62 -10.42
C PHE A 73 -8.08 8.77 -9.15
N TYR A 74 -9.09 7.92 -8.93
CA TYR A 74 -9.09 6.99 -7.80
C TYR A 74 -7.99 5.92 -7.88
N MET A 75 -7.57 5.49 -9.07
CA MET A 75 -6.43 4.59 -9.23
C MET A 75 -5.14 5.25 -8.75
N ILE A 76 -4.91 6.54 -9.07
CA ILE A 76 -3.75 7.30 -8.58
C ILE A 76 -3.80 7.43 -7.05
N ILE A 77 -4.97 7.75 -6.49
CA ILE A 77 -5.15 7.82 -5.03
C ILE A 77 -4.88 6.47 -4.37
N ALA A 78 -5.46 5.39 -4.89
CA ALA A 78 -5.28 4.06 -4.34
C ALA A 78 -3.81 3.62 -4.36
N TRP A 79 -3.10 3.95 -5.44
CA TRP A 79 -1.66 3.72 -5.52
C TRP A 79 -0.88 4.56 -4.50
N ARG A 80 -1.20 5.86 -4.34
CA ARG A 80 -0.53 6.74 -3.36
C ARG A 80 -0.77 6.25 -1.92
N VAL A 81 -1.97 5.78 -1.60
CA VAL A 81 -2.29 5.16 -0.31
C VAL A 81 -1.49 3.87 -0.10
N LEU A 82 -1.40 3.00 -1.12
CA LEU A 82 -0.62 1.77 -1.06
C LEU A 82 0.87 2.09 -0.82
N LEU A 83 1.44 3.01 -1.60
CA LEU A 83 2.82 3.48 -1.48
C LEU A 83 3.11 3.99 -0.06
N LEU A 84 2.29 4.91 0.45
CA LEU A 84 2.45 5.48 1.78
C LEU A 84 2.38 4.42 2.89
N THR A 85 1.48 3.45 2.74
CA THR A 85 1.35 2.34 3.69
C THR A 85 2.59 1.45 3.70
N HIS A 86 3.19 1.17 2.53
CA HIS A 86 4.42 0.39 2.44
C HIS A 86 5.64 1.18 2.93
N LEU A 87 5.81 2.40 2.44
CA LEU A 87 6.97 3.23 2.76
C LEU A 87 6.99 3.63 4.23
N GLY A 88 5.84 3.96 4.83
CA GLY A 88 5.74 4.26 6.26
C GLY A 88 6.10 3.08 7.16
N ARG A 89 6.04 1.83 6.66
CA ARG A 89 6.48 0.63 7.39
C ARG A 89 7.94 0.30 7.13
N ALA A 90 8.40 0.44 5.89
CA ALA A 90 9.76 0.10 5.49
C ALA A 90 10.79 1.15 5.93
N CYS A 91 10.39 2.42 5.88
CA CYS A 91 11.26 3.58 6.13
C CYS A 91 10.55 4.62 7.03
N PRO A 92 10.15 4.27 8.26
CA PRO A 92 9.33 5.13 9.13
C PRO A 92 10.01 6.45 9.52
N GLU A 93 11.34 6.44 9.60
CA GLU A 93 12.17 7.57 10.05
C GLU A 93 12.46 8.60 8.95
N LEU A 94 12.09 8.33 7.69
CA LEU A 94 12.28 9.32 6.63
C LEU A 94 11.50 10.60 6.94
N PRO A 95 12.02 11.78 6.59
CA PRO A 95 11.24 13.01 6.70
C PRO A 95 10.05 12.94 5.74
N CYS A 96 8.88 13.40 6.19
CA CYS A 96 7.64 13.22 5.44
C CYS A 96 7.61 13.99 4.12
N ASP A 97 8.43 15.02 3.98
CA ASP A 97 8.54 15.87 2.79
C ASP A 97 9.18 15.17 1.57
N VAL A 98 9.71 13.96 1.75
CA VAL A 98 10.08 13.06 0.64
C VAL A 98 8.85 12.63 -0.17
N VAL A 99 7.64 12.67 0.42
CA VAL A 99 6.41 12.21 -0.22
C VAL A 99 5.30 13.25 -0.21
N PHE A 100 5.23 14.06 0.85
CA PHE A 100 4.20 15.07 1.03
C PHE A 100 4.75 16.46 0.72
N ASP A 101 4.05 17.21 -0.13
CA ASP A 101 4.44 18.61 -0.35
C ASP A 101 4.32 19.42 0.93
N ALA A 102 5.07 20.53 1.03
CA ALA A 102 5.06 21.41 2.20
C ALA A 102 3.64 21.80 2.64
N ALA A 103 2.78 22.16 1.69
CA ALA A 103 1.40 22.51 1.96
C ALA A 103 0.57 21.32 2.47
N GLU A 104 0.84 20.09 2.01
CA GLU A 104 0.10 18.89 2.43
C GLU A 104 0.41 18.55 3.90
N TRP A 105 1.69 18.43 4.26
CA TRP A 105 2.05 18.00 5.61
C TRP A 105 1.82 19.08 6.66
N GLN A 106 2.07 20.35 6.33
CA GLN A 106 1.82 21.46 7.25
C GLN A 106 0.32 21.62 7.54
N ALA A 107 -0.55 21.48 6.54
CA ALA A 107 -1.99 21.54 6.74
C ALA A 107 -2.48 20.40 7.63
N VAL A 108 -2.03 19.17 7.38
CA VAL A 108 -2.38 18.01 8.22
C VAL A 108 -1.88 18.19 9.65
N TYR A 109 -0.65 18.67 9.83
CA TYR A 109 -0.07 18.93 11.14
C TYR A 109 -0.91 19.95 11.92
N LEU A 110 -1.22 21.09 11.28
CA LEU A 110 -2.02 22.14 11.89
C LEU A 110 -3.40 21.63 12.36
N VAL A 111 -4.07 20.83 11.52
CA VAL A 111 -5.42 20.30 11.83
C VAL A 111 -5.37 19.24 12.93
N THR A 112 -4.39 18.34 12.89
CA THR A 112 -4.31 17.20 13.82
C THR A 112 -3.70 17.58 15.17
N GLN A 113 -2.65 18.40 15.18
CA GLN A 113 -1.94 18.82 16.39
C GLN A 113 -2.46 20.14 16.98
N ARG A 114 -3.23 20.92 16.21
CA ARG A 114 -3.76 22.23 16.62
C ARG A 114 -2.69 23.24 17.04
N GLN A 115 -1.52 23.16 16.41
CA GLN A 115 -0.38 24.04 16.65
C GLN A 115 0.34 24.35 15.34
N ALA A 116 1.18 25.39 15.34
CA ALA A 116 1.98 25.74 14.17
C ALA A 116 2.89 24.55 13.77
N PRO A 117 3.02 24.25 12.47
CA PRO A 117 3.97 23.25 12.01
C PRO A 117 5.40 23.58 12.45
N PRO A 118 6.22 22.57 12.81
CA PRO A 118 7.64 22.76 13.08
C PRO A 118 8.40 23.26 11.83
N GLU A 119 9.61 23.78 12.03
CA GLU A 119 10.50 24.13 10.91
C GLU A 119 11.00 22.87 10.16
N GLU A 120 11.32 21.81 10.90
CA GLU A 120 11.73 20.52 10.34
C GLU A 120 10.52 19.61 10.11
N PRO A 121 10.47 18.90 8.97
CA PRO A 121 9.38 17.98 8.68
C PRO A 121 9.35 16.80 9.67
N PRO A 122 8.17 16.39 10.16
CA PRO A 122 8.05 15.21 11.00
C PRO A 122 8.41 13.93 10.22
N SER A 123 8.62 12.83 10.96
CA SER A 123 8.86 11.53 10.32
C SER A 123 7.65 11.04 9.51
N LEU A 124 7.92 10.16 8.54
CA LEU A 124 6.91 9.61 7.67
C LEU A 124 5.89 8.77 8.44
N ASP A 125 6.31 7.99 9.45
CA ASP A 125 5.37 7.26 10.31
C ASP A 125 4.44 8.21 11.09
N ALA A 126 4.98 9.28 11.66
CA ALA A 126 4.18 10.29 12.35
C ALA A 126 3.15 10.92 11.40
N MET A 127 3.59 11.29 10.19
CA MET A 127 2.72 11.87 9.17
C MET A 127 1.64 10.91 8.69
N VAL A 128 1.98 9.65 8.39
CA VAL A 128 1.02 8.62 7.97
C VAL A 128 -0.01 8.36 9.08
N ARG A 129 0.39 8.34 10.36
CA ARG A 129 -0.53 8.21 11.49
C ARG A 129 -1.45 9.42 11.63
N MET A 130 -0.93 10.64 11.45
CA MET A 130 -1.76 11.86 11.44
C MET A 130 -2.83 11.79 10.34
N VAL A 131 -2.45 11.43 9.11
CA VAL A 131 -3.40 11.24 8.01
C VAL A 131 -4.42 10.13 8.33
N ALA A 132 -3.95 8.99 8.83
CA ALA A 132 -4.82 7.87 9.19
C ALA A 132 -5.83 8.25 10.28
N SER A 133 -5.43 9.07 11.25
CA SER A 133 -6.33 9.54 12.32
C SER A 133 -7.50 10.37 11.79
N LEU A 134 -7.29 11.17 10.74
CA LEU A 134 -8.36 11.89 10.05
C LEU A 134 -9.35 10.94 9.37
N GLY A 135 -8.87 9.76 8.95
CA GLY A 135 -9.69 8.65 8.43
C GLY A 135 -10.36 7.78 9.50
N GLY A 136 -10.23 8.10 10.79
CA GLY A 136 -10.83 7.35 11.90
C GLY A 136 -9.95 6.24 12.47
N PHE A 137 -8.67 6.19 12.14
CA PHE A 137 -7.74 5.25 12.79
C PHE A 137 -7.50 5.66 14.25
N LEU A 138 -7.91 4.79 15.18
CA LEU A 138 -7.85 5.05 16.63
C LEU A 138 -6.55 4.60 17.30
N ASN A 139 -5.61 4.01 16.55
CA ASN A 139 -4.37 3.43 17.06
C ASN A 139 -4.57 2.46 18.25
N ARG A 140 -5.59 1.60 18.16
CA ARG A 140 -5.89 0.54 19.14
C ARG A 140 -5.28 -0.78 18.67
N LYS A 141 -4.79 -1.60 19.61
CA LYS A 141 -4.31 -2.97 19.36
C LYS A 141 -5.48 -3.94 19.25
#